data_AF-A0A3D3V9N3-F1
#
_entry.id   AF-A0A3D3V9N3-F1
#
_cell.length_a   1.000
_cell.length_b   1.000
_cell.length_c   1.000
_cell.angle_alpha   90.00
_cell.angle_beta   90.00
_cell.angle_gamma   90.00
#
_symmetry.space_group_name_H-M   'P 1'
#
loop_
_entity.id
_entity.type
_entity.pdbx_description
1 polymer ?
#
loop_
_entity_poly.entity_id
_entity_poly.type
_entity_poly.pdbx_seq_one_letter_code
_entity_poly.pdbx_strand_id
1 'polypeptide(L)'
;MPRQSGFSSIAVEPIVDAPPAAARSLAREMVAALITHDIPAYMGSRHRSSMVLTSRVIDTGHNAHIAWRLQDPAGAVLGRYEQRIESISIGSWAAGDSALMAAFAKSAAPKIAGYIQENVQGEIVAPPIHVGVIRGTSDDGASRLRAAFRQGLRRMGARVALEPNAETLYASATVRVTPLAGQRAEVTINWTLVDPFGIKIGRIKQSSPFTRSIIENSWGELAQEAGLAAAAGMANLVAQIDWRYGFVVPDGGTSKKRMRVMSARDGNPNASKSSGLSPAE
;
A
#
# COMPACT_ATOMS: atom_id res chain seq x y z
N MET A 1 -21.90 -1.22 6.74
CA MET A 1 -21.31 -2.26 5.87
C MET A 1 -19.84 -1.90 5.62
N PRO A 2 -18.86 -2.43 6.35
CA PRO A 2 -17.47 -2.18 6.02
C PRO A 2 -16.94 -3.28 5.10
N ARG A 3 -16.51 -2.85 3.91
CA ARG A 3 -15.71 -3.65 2.97
C ARG A 3 -14.27 -3.67 3.49
N GLN A 4 -13.76 -4.89 3.65
CA GLN A 4 -12.35 -5.24 3.70
C GLN A 4 -11.70 -4.75 2.35
N SER A 5 -10.46 -4.26 2.19
CA SER A 5 -9.21 -4.47 2.91
C SER A 5 -8.09 -3.62 2.26
N GLY A 6 -6.99 -3.33 2.97
CA GLY A 6 -5.67 -3.33 2.31
C GLY A 6 -5.04 -4.69 2.57
N PHE A 7 -4.10 -5.17 1.78
CA PHE A 7 -3.80 -6.59 1.78
C PHE A 7 -2.28 -6.82 1.76
N SER A 8 -1.72 -7.33 2.85
CA SER A 8 -0.52 -8.17 2.75
C SER A 8 -0.95 -9.44 2.02
N SER A 9 -0.80 -9.43 0.70
CA SER A 9 -1.28 -10.48 -0.17
C SER A 9 -0.25 -11.61 -0.25
N ILE A 10 -0.72 -12.85 -0.38
CA ILE A 10 0.12 -14.02 -0.57
C ILE A 10 0.25 -14.31 -2.05
N ALA A 11 1.49 -14.28 -2.54
CA ALA A 11 1.84 -14.89 -3.81
C ALA A 11 1.96 -16.40 -3.61
N VAL A 12 1.03 -17.15 -4.20
CA VAL A 12 1.10 -18.62 -4.24
C VAL A 12 1.89 -19.02 -5.47
N GLU A 13 3.04 -19.64 -5.26
CA GLU A 13 3.85 -20.20 -6.34
C GLU A 13 3.36 -21.62 -6.70
N PRO A 14 3.40 -21.99 -7.98
CA PRO A 14 3.15 -23.37 -8.39
C PRO A 14 4.08 -24.33 -7.65
N ILE A 15 3.53 -25.47 -7.22
CA ILE A 15 4.31 -26.49 -6.53
C ILE A 15 5.42 -27.02 -7.44
N VAL A 16 6.63 -27.10 -6.88
CA VAL A 16 7.81 -27.64 -7.56
C VAL A 16 7.77 -29.16 -7.51
N ASP A 17 8.32 -29.80 -8.56
CA ASP A 17 8.42 -31.26 -8.70
C ASP A 17 7.05 -31.98 -8.87
N ALA A 18 6.01 -31.25 -9.32
CA ALA A 18 4.70 -31.79 -9.66
C ALA A 18 4.38 -31.70 -11.17
N PRO A 19 3.48 -32.53 -11.71
CA PRO A 19 2.97 -32.38 -13.07
C PRO A 19 2.42 -30.96 -13.32
N PRO A 20 2.69 -30.30 -14.46
CA PRO A 20 2.32 -28.90 -14.68
C PRO A 20 0.82 -28.59 -14.51
N ALA A 21 -0.05 -29.54 -14.85
CA ALA A 21 -1.49 -29.42 -14.65
C ALA A 21 -1.85 -29.42 -13.16
N ALA A 22 -1.30 -30.38 -12.39
CA ALA A 22 -1.41 -30.44 -10.93
C ALA A 22 -0.89 -29.16 -10.27
N ALA A 23 0.29 -28.69 -10.69
CA ALA A 23 0.95 -27.54 -10.11
C ALA A 23 0.13 -26.26 -10.22
N ARG A 24 -0.45 -26.00 -11.40
CA ARG A 24 -1.30 -24.83 -11.65
C ARG A 24 -2.67 -24.97 -10.98
N SER A 25 -3.24 -26.17 -11.00
CA SER A 25 -4.54 -26.45 -10.41
C SER A 25 -4.47 -26.29 -8.89
N LEU A 26 -3.46 -26.86 -8.23
CA LEU A 26 -3.22 -26.71 -6.80
C LEU A 26 -2.98 -25.26 -6.38
N ALA A 27 -2.17 -24.51 -7.13
CA ALA A 27 -1.94 -23.10 -6.83
C ALA A 27 -3.24 -22.28 -6.89
N ARG A 28 -4.11 -22.58 -7.86
CA ARG A 28 -5.42 -21.91 -8.00
C ARG A 28 -6.36 -22.24 -6.84
N GLU A 29 -6.47 -23.51 -6.49
CA GLU A 29 -7.33 -23.95 -5.40
C GLU A 29 -6.82 -23.44 -4.04
N MET A 30 -5.50 -23.35 -3.85
CA MET A 30 -4.90 -22.74 -2.67
C MET A 30 -5.24 -21.26 -2.54
N VAL A 31 -5.22 -20.51 -3.65
CA VAL A 31 -5.68 -19.12 -3.66
C VAL A 31 -7.14 -19.03 -3.23
N ALA A 32 -8.03 -19.86 -3.79
CA ALA A 32 -9.45 -19.87 -3.42
C ALA A 32 -9.68 -20.21 -1.94
N ALA A 33 -8.93 -21.19 -1.41
CA ALA A 33 -9.01 -21.59 -0.02
C ALA A 33 -8.51 -20.49 0.94
N LEU A 34 -7.40 -19.81 0.62
CA LEU A 34 -6.89 -18.70 1.43
C LEU A 34 -7.87 -17.51 1.44
N ILE A 35 -8.49 -17.18 0.30
CA ILE A 35 -9.53 -16.14 0.22
C ILE A 35 -10.72 -16.48 1.14
N THR A 36 -11.09 -17.76 1.23
CA THR A 36 -12.16 -18.22 2.14
C THR A 36 -11.81 -18.01 3.63
N HIS A 37 -10.52 -17.89 3.95
CA HIS A 37 -10.02 -17.58 5.29
C HIS A 37 -9.74 -16.08 5.50
N ASP A 38 -10.38 -15.21 4.71
CA ASP A 38 -10.16 -13.75 4.71
C ASP A 38 -8.68 -13.37 4.46
N ILE A 39 -7.94 -14.21 3.73
CA ILE A 39 -6.55 -13.99 3.38
C ILE A 39 -6.43 -13.71 1.88
N PRO A 40 -5.79 -12.62 1.49
CA PRO A 40 -5.78 -12.18 0.11
C PRO A 40 -4.67 -12.93 -0.60
N ALA A 41 -4.99 -13.69 -1.63
CA ALA A 41 -4.02 -14.53 -2.31
C ALA A 41 -4.15 -14.40 -3.83
N TYR A 42 -3.04 -14.63 -4.53
CA TYR A 42 -3.00 -14.61 -5.98
C TYR A 42 -1.91 -15.57 -6.48
N MET A 43 -2.03 -16.03 -7.72
CA MET A 43 -1.03 -16.90 -8.34
C MET A 43 0.05 -16.04 -9.01
N GLY A 44 1.32 -16.25 -8.66
CA GLY A 44 2.47 -15.68 -9.38
C GLY A 44 2.62 -14.14 -9.32
N SER A 45 3.73 -13.65 -9.87
CA SER A 45 4.30 -12.28 -9.82
C SER A 45 4.34 -11.60 -8.43
N ARG A 46 5.38 -11.95 -7.67
CA ARG A 46 5.80 -11.30 -6.42
C ARG A 46 5.74 -9.77 -6.50
N HIS A 47 4.82 -9.14 -5.79
CA HIS A 47 4.97 -7.75 -5.37
C HIS A 47 6.00 -7.68 -4.23
N ARG A 48 6.77 -6.58 -4.14
CA ARG A 48 7.86 -6.46 -3.14
C ARG A 48 7.37 -6.53 -1.69
N SER A 49 6.08 -6.32 -1.45
CA SER A 49 5.41 -6.37 -0.15
C SER A 49 4.59 -7.64 0.09
N SER A 50 4.57 -8.60 -0.86
CA SER A 50 3.79 -9.83 -0.70
C SER A 50 4.57 -10.91 0.02
N MET A 51 3.87 -11.63 0.89
CA MET A 51 4.34 -12.89 1.44
C MET A 51 4.36 -13.95 0.33
N VAL A 52 5.29 -14.88 0.39
CA VAL A 52 5.44 -15.92 -0.64
C VAL A 52 5.15 -17.28 -0.02
N LEU A 53 4.17 -17.99 -0.60
CA LEU A 53 3.90 -19.38 -0.28
C LEU A 53 4.56 -20.26 -1.35
N THR A 54 5.62 -20.96 -0.94
CA THR A 54 6.33 -21.93 -1.77
C THR A 54 5.93 -23.35 -1.35
N SER A 55 5.89 -24.26 -2.31
CA SER A 55 5.61 -25.67 -2.05
C SER A 55 6.47 -26.58 -2.92
N ARG A 56 6.80 -27.75 -2.37
CA ARG A 56 7.56 -28.80 -3.05
C ARG A 56 6.95 -30.16 -2.74
N VAL A 57 6.89 -31.04 -3.74
CA VAL A 57 6.58 -32.44 -3.50
C VAL A 57 7.82 -33.19 -3.01
N ILE A 58 7.66 -33.94 -1.93
CA ILE A 58 8.69 -34.79 -1.34
C ILE A 58 8.53 -36.24 -1.84
N ASP A 59 7.29 -36.72 -1.96
CA ASP A 59 6.94 -38.04 -2.47
C ASP A 59 5.59 -37.98 -3.22
N THR A 60 5.56 -38.55 -4.43
CA THR A 60 4.37 -38.67 -5.32
C THR A 60 3.91 -40.12 -5.50
N GLY A 61 4.23 -41.04 -4.58
CA GLY A 61 3.74 -42.42 -4.62
C GLY A 61 2.21 -42.53 -4.45
N HIS A 62 1.75 -43.63 -3.84
CA HIS A 62 0.34 -43.74 -3.42
C HIS A 62 -0.04 -42.70 -2.34
N ASN A 63 0.96 -42.03 -1.76
CA ASN A 63 0.79 -40.98 -0.77
C ASN A 63 1.45 -39.70 -1.30
N ALA A 64 0.75 -38.58 -1.24
CA ALA A 64 1.35 -37.27 -1.52
C ALA A 64 1.94 -36.70 -0.23
N HIS A 65 3.24 -36.39 -0.25
CA HIS A 65 3.89 -35.61 0.82
C HIS A 65 4.32 -34.26 0.25
N ILE A 66 3.68 -33.19 0.72
CA ILE A 66 3.93 -31.81 0.28
C ILE A 66 4.51 -31.02 1.45
N ALA A 67 5.63 -30.36 1.21
CA ALA A 67 6.16 -29.36 2.14
C ALA A 67 5.77 -27.96 1.68
N TRP A 68 5.09 -27.24 2.57
CA TRP A 68 4.71 -25.85 2.44
C TRP A 68 5.64 -24.96 3.25
N ARG A 69 6.03 -23.83 2.67
CA ARG A 69 6.85 -22.82 3.34
C ARG A 69 6.33 -21.42 3.04
N LEU A 70 5.95 -20.73 4.10
CA LEU A 70 5.51 -19.34 4.07
C LEU A 70 6.69 -18.43 4.42
N GLN A 71 6.94 -17.44 3.57
CA GLN A 71 8.01 -16.47 3.74
C GLN A 71 7.46 -15.05 3.76
N ASP A 72 8.05 -14.19 4.59
CA ASP A 72 7.78 -12.76 4.57
C ASP A 72 8.44 -12.09 3.33
N PRO A 73 8.14 -10.80 3.08
CA PRO A 73 8.76 -10.09 1.96
C PRO A 73 10.29 -9.97 2.04
N ALA A 74 10.88 -10.01 3.24
CA ALA A 74 12.31 -10.00 3.49
C ALA A 74 12.97 -11.38 3.28
N GLY A 75 12.17 -12.43 3.07
CA GLY A 75 12.62 -13.81 2.86
C GLY A 75 12.73 -14.65 4.13
N ALA A 76 12.41 -14.09 5.30
CA ALA A 76 12.35 -14.83 6.56
C ALA A 76 11.20 -15.84 6.53
N VAL A 77 11.44 -17.04 7.07
CA VAL A 77 10.43 -18.11 7.09
C VAL A 77 9.49 -17.89 8.27
N LEU A 78 8.23 -17.61 7.98
CA LEU A 78 7.17 -17.42 8.98
C LEU A 78 6.55 -18.74 9.43
N GLY A 79 6.59 -19.76 8.59
CA GLY A 79 6.00 -21.06 8.91
C GLY A 79 6.39 -22.15 7.93
N ARG A 80 6.40 -23.38 8.43
CA ARG A 80 6.62 -24.61 7.65
C ARG A 80 5.55 -25.61 8.03
N TYR A 81 4.90 -26.18 7.03
CA TYR A 81 3.87 -27.19 7.22
C TYR A 81 4.09 -28.35 6.27
N GLU A 82 4.10 -29.56 6.80
CA GLU A 82 4.14 -30.78 6.02
C GLU A 82 2.75 -31.42 5.97
N GLN A 83 2.26 -31.65 4.77
CA GLN A 83 0.99 -32.29 4.52
C GLN A 83 1.25 -33.67 3.93
N ARG A 84 0.72 -34.70 4.58
CA ARG A 84 0.70 -36.08 4.06
C ARG A 84 -0.74 -36.44 3.75
N ILE A 85 -0.95 -37.00 2.56
CA ILE A 85 -2.26 -37.45 2.11
C ILE A 85 -2.11 -38.87 1.60
N GLU A 86 -2.90 -39.76 2.19
CA GLU A 86 -2.88 -41.18 1.86
C GLU A 86 -3.81 -41.49 0.69
N SER A 87 -3.45 -42.51 -0.09
CA SER A 87 -4.30 -43.08 -1.16
C SER A 87 -4.74 -42.07 -2.24
N ILE A 88 -3.77 -41.41 -2.87
CA ILE A 88 -4.04 -40.51 -4.00
C ILE A 88 -4.11 -41.26 -5.33
N SER A 89 -5.06 -40.88 -6.18
CA SER A 89 -5.10 -41.35 -7.58
C SER A 89 -4.00 -40.65 -8.38
N ILE A 90 -3.01 -41.40 -8.85
CA ILE A 90 -1.89 -40.89 -9.67
C ILE A 90 -2.43 -40.24 -10.96
N GLY A 91 -3.47 -40.82 -11.58
CA GLY A 91 -4.09 -40.27 -12.78
C GLY A 91 -4.78 -38.93 -12.52
N SER A 92 -5.55 -38.84 -11.43
CA SER A 92 -6.22 -37.59 -11.02
C SER A 92 -5.22 -36.51 -10.60
N TRP A 93 -4.12 -36.90 -9.94
CA TRP A 93 -3.01 -36.01 -9.62
C TRP A 93 -2.36 -35.47 -10.89
N ALA A 94 -1.95 -36.34 -11.82
CA ALA A 94 -1.31 -35.95 -13.08
C ALA A 94 -2.20 -35.04 -13.93
N ALA A 95 -3.51 -35.29 -13.96
CA ALA A 95 -4.49 -34.47 -14.66
C ALA A 95 -4.76 -33.12 -13.97
N GLY A 96 -4.34 -32.94 -12.72
CA GLY A 96 -4.64 -31.75 -11.94
C GLY A 96 -6.13 -31.61 -11.61
N ASP A 97 -6.78 -32.74 -11.29
CA ASP A 97 -8.21 -32.79 -10.95
C ASP A 97 -8.57 -31.74 -9.89
N SER A 98 -9.51 -30.86 -10.20
CA SER A 98 -9.83 -29.70 -9.36
C SER A 98 -10.40 -30.11 -8.01
N ALA A 99 -11.19 -31.21 -7.93
CA ALA A 99 -11.74 -31.67 -6.66
C ALA A 99 -10.62 -32.20 -5.73
N LEU A 100 -9.66 -32.95 -6.29
CA LEU A 100 -8.49 -33.41 -5.55
C LEU A 100 -7.62 -32.23 -5.07
N MET A 101 -7.33 -31.26 -5.94
CA MET A 101 -6.54 -30.08 -5.59
C MET A 101 -7.24 -29.19 -4.55
N ALA A 102 -8.56 -29.05 -4.66
CA ALA A 102 -9.38 -28.31 -3.70
C ALA A 102 -9.34 -28.96 -2.31
N ALA A 103 -9.37 -30.29 -2.24
CA ALA A 103 -9.20 -31.01 -0.98
C ALA A 103 -7.83 -30.74 -0.34
N PHE A 104 -6.77 -30.69 -1.15
CA PHE A 104 -5.41 -30.42 -0.67
C PHE A 104 -5.31 -29.00 -0.12
N ALA A 105 -5.79 -28.04 -0.89
CA ALA A 105 -5.85 -26.63 -0.52
C ALA A 105 -6.67 -26.41 0.76
N LYS A 106 -7.87 -26.98 0.85
CA LYS A 106 -8.77 -26.85 2.00
C LYS A 106 -8.17 -27.40 3.29
N SER A 107 -7.34 -28.44 3.22
CA SER A 107 -6.66 -29.00 4.37
C SER A 107 -5.45 -28.15 4.83
N ALA A 108 -4.69 -27.58 3.89
CA ALA A 108 -3.49 -26.81 4.22
C ALA A 108 -3.76 -25.33 4.55
N ALA A 109 -4.74 -24.71 3.90
CA ALA A 109 -5.02 -23.27 4.04
C ALA A 109 -5.26 -22.80 5.49
N PRO A 110 -6.00 -23.52 6.37
CA PRO A 110 -6.19 -23.11 7.76
C PRO A 110 -4.87 -23.03 8.55
N LYS A 111 -3.92 -23.94 8.30
CA LYS A 111 -2.61 -23.95 8.97
C LYS A 111 -1.73 -22.81 8.49
N ILE A 112 -1.73 -22.54 7.19
CA ILE A 112 -1.03 -21.38 6.61
C ILE A 112 -1.62 -20.08 7.13
N ALA A 113 -2.95 -19.99 7.24
CA ALA A 113 -3.65 -18.86 7.83
C ALA A 113 -3.27 -18.62 9.30
N GLY A 114 -3.10 -19.69 10.07
CA GLY A 114 -2.65 -19.63 11.47
C GLY A 114 -1.30 -18.93 11.63
N TYR A 115 -0.30 -19.26 10.81
CA TYR A 115 1.02 -18.60 10.87
C TYR A 115 0.94 -17.09 10.63
N ILE A 116 -0.02 -16.64 9.83
CA ILE A 116 -0.22 -15.22 9.55
C ILE A 116 -0.90 -14.56 10.74
N GLN A 117 -1.93 -15.18 11.29
CA GLN A 117 -2.68 -14.61 12.40
C GLN A 117 -1.82 -14.55 13.68
N GLU A 118 -1.04 -15.58 13.97
CA GLU A 118 -0.08 -15.60 15.09
C GLU A 118 1.05 -14.58 14.89
N ASN A 119 1.56 -14.42 13.67
CA ASN A 119 2.58 -13.42 13.37
C ASN A 119 2.02 -11.99 13.30
N VAL A 120 0.75 -11.77 12.93
CA VAL A 120 0.09 -10.45 13.00
C VAL A 120 -0.19 -10.05 14.45
N GLN A 121 -0.37 -11.02 15.35
CA GLN A 121 -0.39 -10.75 16.80
C GLN A 121 1.02 -10.41 17.34
N GLY A 122 2.08 -10.81 16.63
CA GLY A 122 3.45 -10.37 16.84
C GLY A 122 3.79 -9.11 16.03
N GLU A 123 3.46 -7.94 16.56
CA GLU A 123 3.89 -6.61 16.08
C GLU A 123 3.21 -6.09 14.78
N ILE A 124 2.01 -5.50 14.93
CA ILE A 124 1.49 -4.51 13.98
C ILE A 124 2.33 -3.23 14.12
N VAL A 125 3.44 -3.14 13.38
CA VAL A 125 4.33 -1.98 13.44
C VAL A 125 3.94 -0.93 12.41
N ALA A 126 3.54 0.25 12.88
CA ALA A 126 3.25 1.39 12.01
C ALA A 126 4.46 1.73 11.10
N PRO A 127 4.26 2.03 9.80
CA PRO A 127 5.33 2.34 8.88
C PRO A 127 6.18 3.53 9.33
N PRO A 128 7.48 3.55 9.00
CA PRO A 128 8.32 4.69 9.33
C PRO A 128 7.87 5.95 8.59
N ILE A 129 8.00 7.10 9.26
CA ILE A 129 7.64 8.41 8.72
C ILE A 129 8.92 9.11 8.25
N HIS A 130 8.98 9.47 6.98
CA HIS A 130 9.95 10.42 6.45
C HIS A 130 9.38 11.84 6.53
N VAL A 131 10.15 12.76 7.12
CA VAL A 131 9.80 14.18 7.18
C VAL A 131 10.47 14.90 6.02
N GLY A 132 9.65 15.28 5.06
CA GLY A 132 10.05 15.90 3.81
C GLY A 132 10.16 17.42 3.87
N VAL A 133 9.75 18.05 2.76
CA VAL A 133 9.91 19.50 2.56
C VAL A 133 8.93 20.29 3.43
N ILE A 134 9.44 21.34 4.05
CA ILE A 134 8.66 22.38 4.74
C ILE A 134 8.77 23.66 3.90
N ARG A 135 7.63 24.21 3.49
CA ARG A 135 7.56 25.41 2.63
C ARG A 135 7.01 26.62 3.38
N GLY A 136 7.31 27.82 2.90
CA GLY A 136 6.72 29.07 3.42
C GLY A 136 7.39 29.64 4.67
N THR A 137 8.65 29.29 4.91
CA THR A 137 9.53 29.86 5.95
C THR A 137 10.96 29.93 5.42
N SER A 138 11.89 30.51 6.19
CA SER A 138 13.32 30.53 5.87
C SER A 138 13.94 29.12 5.94
N ASP A 139 15.10 28.91 5.31
CA ASP A 139 15.76 27.59 5.30
C ASP A 139 16.17 27.12 6.70
N ASP A 140 16.66 28.03 7.55
CA ASP A 140 16.93 27.74 8.96
C ASP A 140 15.63 27.40 9.71
N GLY A 141 14.57 28.16 9.45
CA GLY A 141 13.27 27.93 10.04
C GLY A 141 12.64 26.58 9.66
N ALA A 142 12.75 26.19 8.39
CA ALA A 142 12.33 24.89 7.89
C ALA A 142 13.18 23.76 8.51
N SER A 143 14.49 23.97 8.63
CA SER A 143 15.42 22.98 9.19
C SER A 143 15.14 22.71 10.67
N ARG A 144 14.93 23.76 11.48
CA ARG A 144 14.58 23.65 12.91
C ARG A 144 13.23 22.97 13.11
N LEU A 145 12.20 23.38 12.37
CA LEU A 145 10.86 22.79 12.46
C LEU A 145 10.89 21.30 12.09
N ARG A 146 11.62 20.93 11.04
CA ARG A 146 11.81 19.55 10.62
C ARG A 146 12.55 18.73 11.68
N ALA A 147 13.61 19.28 12.28
CA ALA A 147 14.37 18.60 13.34
C ALA A 147 13.50 18.35 14.58
N ALA A 148 12.76 19.36 15.03
CA ALA A 148 11.85 19.27 16.17
C ALA A 148 10.72 18.26 15.94
N PHE A 149 10.13 18.26 14.74
CA PHE A 149 9.09 17.29 14.38
C PHE A 149 9.64 15.85 14.35
N ARG A 150 10.81 15.62 13.75
CA ARG A 150 11.49 14.31 13.77
C ARG A 150 11.78 13.85 15.20
N GLN A 151 12.26 14.75 16.05
CA GLN A 151 12.54 14.45 17.46
C GLN A 151 11.25 14.09 18.21
N GLY A 152 10.18 14.86 18.02
CA GLY A 152 8.88 14.60 18.61
C GLY A 152 8.33 13.24 18.21
N LEU A 153 8.42 12.87 16.93
CA LEU A 153 7.93 11.58 16.43
C LEU A 153 8.66 10.42 17.13
N ARG A 154 9.98 10.50 17.24
CA ARG A 154 10.79 9.49 17.96
C ARG A 154 10.41 9.39 19.43
N ARG A 155 10.18 10.52 20.11
CA ARG A 155 9.75 10.55 21.52
C ARG A 155 8.39 9.89 21.73
N MET A 156 7.50 9.98 20.73
CA MET A 156 6.19 9.34 20.75
C MET A 156 6.22 7.87 20.30
N GLY A 157 7.42 7.28 20.12
CA GLY A 157 7.58 5.88 19.70
C GLY A 157 7.41 5.63 18.20
N ALA A 158 7.22 6.68 17.40
CA ALA A 158 7.13 6.52 15.94
C ALA A 158 8.51 6.29 15.32
N ARG A 159 8.58 5.36 14.37
CA ARG A 159 9.78 5.13 13.57
C ARG A 159 9.96 6.27 12.57
N VAL A 160 11.16 6.81 12.45
CA VAL A 160 11.47 7.93 11.55
C VAL A 160 12.52 7.51 10.53
N ALA A 161 12.17 7.59 9.24
CA ALA A 161 13.08 7.31 8.14
C ALA A 161 13.87 8.56 7.75
N LEU A 162 15.16 8.37 7.42
CA LEU A 162 16.01 9.45 6.92
C LEU A 162 15.69 9.79 5.47
N GLU A 163 15.45 8.76 4.64
CA GLU A 163 15.14 8.87 3.22
C GLU A 163 13.76 8.26 2.90
N PRO A 164 13.02 8.79 1.94
CA PRO A 164 11.75 8.21 1.51
C PRO A 164 11.97 6.95 0.66
N ASN A 165 11.12 5.94 0.82
CA ASN A 165 11.09 4.73 0.01
C ASN A 165 9.64 4.19 -0.14
N ALA A 166 9.48 3.03 -0.78
CA ALA A 166 8.17 2.42 -1.07
C ALA A 166 7.39 1.96 0.18
N GLU A 167 7.96 2.08 1.38
CA GLU A 167 7.39 1.67 2.66
C GLU A 167 7.34 2.82 3.68
N THR A 168 7.66 4.05 3.26
CA THR A 168 7.67 5.21 4.16
C THR A 168 6.47 6.12 3.96
N LEU A 169 5.84 6.50 5.06
CA LEU A 169 4.92 7.63 5.07
C LEU A 169 5.67 8.93 4.80
N TYR A 170 5.09 9.82 4.00
CA TYR A 170 5.68 11.12 3.70
C TYR A 170 4.91 12.24 4.40
N ALA A 171 5.55 12.86 5.38
CA ALA A 171 5.03 14.04 6.07
C ALA A 171 5.65 15.31 5.49
N SER A 172 4.80 16.27 5.12
CA SER A 172 5.24 17.60 4.64
C SER A 172 4.43 18.72 5.28
N ALA A 173 4.95 19.94 5.23
CA ALA A 173 4.28 21.09 5.80
C ALA A 173 4.34 22.33 4.92
N THR A 174 3.29 23.16 5.03
CA THR A 174 3.26 24.52 4.50
C THR A 174 2.98 25.49 5.64
N VAL A 175 3.91 26.41 5.86
CA VAL A 175 3.82 27.51 6.82
C VAL A 175 3.27 28.74 6.10
N ARG A 176 2.39 29.49 6.77
CA ARG A 176 1.85 30.77 6.30
C ARG A 176 1.80 31.74 7.47
N VAL A 177 2.31 32.95 7.26
CA VAL A 177 2.22 34.05 8.22
C VAL A 177 1.24 35.08 7.67
N THR A 178 0.16 35.35 8.40
CA THR A 178 -0.90 36.29 8.02
C THR A 178 -0.87 37.49 8.96
N PRO A 179 -0.66 38.72 8.47
CA PRO A 179 -0.74 39.93 9.29
C PRO A 179 -2.06 40.07 10.04
N LEU A 180 -2.00 40.49 11.31
CA LEU A 180 -3.16 40.88 12.12
C LEU A 180 -3.04 42.34 12.59
N ALA A 181 -4.13 42.89 13.12
CA ALA A 181 -4.14 44.24 13.68
C ALA A 181 -3.17 44.38 14.86
N GLY A 182 -2.43 45.49 14.87
CA GLY A 182 -1.49 45.90 15.93
C GLY A 182 -0.31 44.96 16.08
N GLN A 183 0.79 45.17 15.33
CA GLN A 183 2.08 44.46 15.41
C GLN A 183 2.02 42.92 15.56
N ARG A 184 0.88 42.29 15.25
CA ARG A 184 0.64 40.86 15.39
C ARG A 184 0.56 40.19 14.03
N ALA A 185 0.77 38.89 14.01
CA ALA A 185 0.51 38.02 12.88
C ALA A 185 0.09 36.64 13.37
N GLU A 186 -0.74 35.97 12.59
CA GLU A 186 -1.10 34.57 12.79
C GLU A 186 -0.13 33.68 12.01
N VAL A 187 0.48 32.71 12.69
CA VAL A 187 1.28 31.67 12.05
C VAL A 187 0.40 30.43 11.93
N THR A 188 0.17 29.99 10.69
CA THR A 188 -0.58 28.77 10.37
C THR A 188 0.35 27.74 9.72
N ILE A 189 0.35 26.52 10.26
CA ILE A 189 1.12 25.38 9.74
C ILE A 189 0.15 24.28 9.35
N ASN A 190 0.19 23.89 8.07
CA ASN A 190 -0.61 22.79 7.54
C ASN A 190 0.30 21.60 7.27
N TRP A 191 0.19 20.56 8.07
CA TRP A 191 0.86 19.29 7.89
C TRP A 191 0.00 18.36 7.04
N THR A 192 0.63 17.64 6.12
CA THR A 192 -0.01 16.62 5.30
C THR A 192 0.78 15.33 5.43
N LEU A 193 0.07 14.23 5.66
CA LEU A 193 0.61 12.87 5.63
C LEU A 193 0.08 12.19 4.38
N VAL A 194 0.99 11.68 3.56
CA VAL A 194 0.66 10.85 2.39
C VAL A 194 1.38 9.51 2.49
N ASP A 195 0.82 8.51 1.81
CA ASP A 195 1.46 7.22 1.63
C ASP A 195 2.56 7.29 0.53
N PRO A 196 3.35 6.22 0.33
CA PRO A 196 4.36 6.15 -0.73
C PRO A 196 3.82 6.35 -2.15
N PHE A 197 2.52 6.18 -2.37
CA PHE A 197 1.84 6.33 -3.66
C PHE A 197 1.23 7.72 -3.86
N GLY A 198 1.39 8.62 -2.89
CA GLY A 198 0.87 9.99 -2.93
C GLY A 198 -0.59 10.12 -2.49
N ILE A 199 -1.21 9.05 -1.98
CA ILE A 199 -2.55 9.11 -1.41
C ILE A 199 -2.50 9.78 -0.06
N LYS A 200 -3.36 10.78 0.12
CA LYS A 200 -3.44 11.53 1.36
C LYS A 200 -4.13 10.71 2.45
N ILE A 201 -3.38 10.45 3.52
CA ILE A 201 -3.87 9.76 4.71
C ILE A 201 -4.54 10.75 5.67
N GLY A 202 -3.96 11.94 5.81
CA GLY A 202 -4.52 12.92 6.73
C GLY A 202 -3.86 14.29 6.66
N ARG A 203 -4.39 15.19 7.48
CA ARG A 203 -3.85 16.55 7.65
C ARG A 203 -3.97 17.00 9.10
N ILE A 204 -3.03 17.81 9.54
CA ILE A 204 -3.08 18.50 10.83
C ILE A 204 -2.90 20.00 10.55
N LYS A 205 -3.81 20.82 11.06
CA LYS A 205 -3.73 22.28 10.96
C LYS A 205 -3.45 22.84 12.36
N GLN A 206 -2.42 23.65 12.47
CA GLN A 206 -2.10 24.41 13.68
C GLN A 206 -2.11 25.89 13.33
N SER A 207 -2.71 26.71 14.18
CA SER A 207 -2.76 28.16 14.00
C SER A 207 -2.57 28.82 15.36
N SER A 208 -1.68 29.80 15.45
CA SER A 208 -1.41 30.52 16.68
C SER A 208 -1.04 31.99 16.39
N PRO A 209 -1.61 32.96 17.13
CA PRO A 209 -1.26 34.36 17.00
C PRO A 209 0.03 34.71 17.77
N PHE A 210 0.90 35.50 17.17
CA PHE A 210 2.13 36.00 17.78
C PHE A 210 2.36 37.48 17.45
N THR A 211 3.20 38.15 18.24
CA THR A 211 3.76 39.46 17.86
C THR A 211 4.81 39.27 16.76
N ARG A 212 4.89 40.18 15.79
CA ARG A 212 5.85 40.10 14.68
C ARG A 212 7.30 40.00 15.16
N SER A 213 7.66 40.76 16.18
CA SER A 213 8.99 40.70 16.79
C SER A 213 9.35 39.32 17.33
N ILE A 214 8.38 38.55 17.84
CA ILE A 214 8.61 37.17 18.33
C ILE A 214 8.82 36.22 17.14
N ILE A 215 8.06 36.40 16.06
CA ILE A 215 8.23 35.58 14.85
C ILE A 215 9.63 35.80 14.26
N GLU A 216 10.14 37.03 14.28
CA GLU A 216 11.46 37.38 13.73
C GLU A 216 12.61 36.94 14.64
N ASN A 217 12.50 37.13 15.96
CA ASN A 217 13.61 36.91 16.89
C ASN A 217 13.59 35.54 17.59
N SER A 218 12.43 34.89 17.68
CA SER A 218 12.23 33.65 18.46
C SER A 218 11.66 32.51 17.61
N TRP A 219 11.83 32.56 16.29
CA TRP A 219 11.34 31.49 15.39
C TRP A 219 11.84 30.10 15.77
N GLY A 220 13.08 29.99 16.26
CA GLY A 220 13.66 28.71 16.64
C GLY A 220 12.88 27.99 17.75
N GLU A 221 12.45 28.73 18.77
CA GLU A 221 11.65 28.21 19.89
C GLU A 221 10.22 27.88 19.42
N LEU A 222 9.61 28.78 18.66
CA LEU A 222 8.29 28.56 18.05
C LEU A 222 8.27 27.30 17.18
N ALA A 223 9.30 27.11 16.35
CA ALA A 223 9.45 25.96 15.49
C ALA A 223 9.64 24.67 16.30
N GLN A 224 10.33 24.75 17.44
CA GLN A 224 10.50 23.61 18.33
C GLN A 224 9.18 23.18 18.94
N GLU A 225 8.45 24.11 19.56
CA GLU A 225 7.15 23.83 20.18
C GLU A 225 6.13 23.34 19.16
N ALA A 226 6.00 24.03 18.02
CA ALA A 226 5.09 23.65 16.96
C ALA A 226 5.42 22.26 16.38
N GLY A 227 6.71 21.97 16.18
CA GLY A 227 7.19 20.67 15.71
C GLY A 227 6.86 19.54 16.68
N LEU A 228 7.09 19.74 17.98
CA LEU A 228 6.74 18.74 19.01
C LEU A 228 5.23 18.51 19.09
N ALA A 229 4.43 19.58 19.10
CA ALA A 229 2.97 19.49 19.14
C ALA A 229 2.41 18.79 17.89
N ALA A 230 2.96 19.08 16.72
CA ALA A 230 2.57 18.42 15.48
C ALA A 230 2.90 16.93 15.51
N ALA A 231 4.07 16.57 16.07
CA ALA A 231 4.51 15.18 16.14
C ALA A 231 3.59 14.33 17.00
N ALA A 232 3.10 14.86 18.13
CA ALA A 232 2.10 14.18 18.95
C ALA A 232 0.81 13.91 18.16
N GLY A 233 0.29 14.92 17.46
CA GLY A 233 -0.88 14.76 16.59
C GLY A 233 -0.65 13.75 15.46
N MET A 234 0.53 13.74 14.86
CA MET A 234 0.88 12.83 13.77
C MET A 234 1.03 11.39 14.24
N ALA A 235 1.70 11.18 15.39
CA ALA A 235 1.82 9.86 16.00
C ALA A 235 0.43 9.27 16.34
N ASN A 236 -0.47 10.10 16.88
CA ASN A 236 -1.85 9.70 17.15
C ASN A 236 -2.61 9.35 15.87
N LEU A 237 -2.50 10.15 14.82
CA LEU A 237 -3.11 9.87 13.52
C LEU A 237 -2.64 8.51 12.97
N VAL A 238 -1.34 8.24 13.06
CA VAL A 238 -0.75 6.99 12.57
C VAL A 238 -1.16 5.79 13.44
N ALA A 239 -1.25 5.95 14.76
CA ALA A 239 -1.65 4.88 15.67
C ALA A 239 -3.12 4.46 15.52
N GLN A 240 -3.98 5.33 14.99
CA GLN A 240 -5.39 5.03 14.75
C GLN A 240 -5.64 4.24 13.45
N ILE A 241 -4.61 4.05 12.63
CA ILE A 241 -4.72 3.33 11.36
C ILE A 241 -4.39 1.85 11.61
N ASP A 242 -5.25 0.97 11.11
CA ASP A 242 -4.96 -0.46 11.08
C ASP A 242 -3.96 -0.77 9.96
N TRP A 243 -2.69 -0.91 10.33
CA TRP A 243 -1.58 -1.18 9.42
C TRP A 243 -1.45 -2.65 9.00
N ARG A 244 -2.31 -3.56 9.50
CA ARG A 244 -2.35 -4.98 9.08
C ARG A 244 -2.46 -5.14 7.55
N TYR A 245 -2.95 -4.09 6.91
CA TYR A 245 -3.33 -3.98 5.52
C TYR A 245 -2.31 -3.24 4.64
N GLY A 246 -1.25 -2.67 5.23
CA GLY A 246 -0.19 -1.97 4.50
C GLY A 246 -0.67 -0.74 3.71
N PHE A 247 0.11 -0.35 2.68
CA PHE A 247 -0.24 0.72 1.75
C PHE A 247 -1.05 0.19 0.57
N VAL A 248 -2.10 0.91 0.16
CA VAL A 248 -2.98 0.52 -0.94
C VAL A 248 -2.56 1.24 -2.23
N VAL A 249 -2.16 0.49 -3.26
CA VAL A 249 -1.85 1.04 -4.59
C VAL A 249 -3.18 1.41 -5.28
N PRO A 250 -3.33 2.65 -5.82
CA PRO A 250 -4.50 2.99 -6.62
C PRO A 250 -4.55 2.16 -7.90
N ASP A 251 -5.68 1.52 -8.20
CA ASP A 251 -5.86 0.71 -9.42
C ASP A 251 -5.44 1.50 -10.67
N GLY A 252 -4.38 1.02 -11.33
CA GLY A 252 -3.87 1.59 -12.57
C GLY A 252 -4.88 1.39 -13.69
N GLY A 253 -5.69 2.40 -13.98
CA GLY A 253 -6.61 2.40 -15.11
C GLY A 253 -5.89 2.25 -16.45
N THR A 254 -5.84 1.04 -17.00
CA THR A 254 -5.54 0.85 -18.42
C THR A 254 -6.82 0.96 -19.24
N SER A 255 -7.13 2.19 -19.65
CA SER A 255 -7.96 2.43 -20.84
C SER A 255 -7.17 2.03 -22.08
N LYS A 256 -7.36 0.80 -22.56
CA LYS A 256 -7.09 0.43 -23.96
C LYS A 256 -8.08 -0.64 -24.42
N LYS A 257 -9.15 -0.17 -25.08
CA LYS A 257 -9.75 -0.93 -26.19
C LYS A 257 -10.11 0.03 -27.31
N ARG A 258 -9.17 0.22 -28.24
CA ARG A 258 -9.52 0.57 -29.62
C ARG A 258 -10.09 -0.69 -30.26
N MET A 259 -11.31 -0.61 -30.78
CA MET A 259 -11.73 -1.43 -31.92
C MET A 259 -12.56 -0.57 -32.89
N ARG A 260 -12.38 -0.85 -34.18
CA ARG A 260 -12.44 0.08 -35.31
C ARG A 260 -13.67 -0.22 -36.19
N VAL A 261 -14.40 0.84 -36.55
CA VAL A 261 -15.14 1.17 -37.81
C VAL A 261 -16.08 0.15 -38.48
N MET A 262 -17.33 0.58 -38.72
CA MET A 262 -18.13 0.49 -39.97
C MET A 262 -19.30 1.50 -39.83
N SER A 263 -19.30 2.68 -40.48
CA SER A 263 -19.56 3.04 -41.89
C SER A 263 -21.06 3.19 -42.28
N ALA A 264 -21.42 4.46 -42.50
CA ALA A 264 -22.28 5.04 -43.56
C ALA A 264 -23.82 5.14 -43.42
N ARG A 265 -24.29 6.30 -43.92
CA ARG A 265 -25.64 6.76 -44.34
C ARG A 265 -26.57 7.25 -43.23
N ASP A 266 -27.32 8.34 -43.36
CA ASP A 266 -27.62 9.31 -44.43
C ASP A 266 -28.21 10.57 -43.77
N GLY A 267 -28.20 11.72 -44.43
CA GLY A 267 -29.17 12.79 -44.12
C GLY A 267 -28.68 14.24 -44.13
N ASN A 268 -28.32 14.72 -45.32
CA ASN A 268 -28.63 16.02 -45.97
C ASN A 268 -28.62 17.38 -45.21
N PRO A 269 -28.21 18.48 -45.89
CA PRO A 269 -27.88 19.79 -45.34
C PRO A 269 -29.05 20.77 -45.31
N ASN A 270 -28.88 21.87 -44.58
CA ASN A 270 -29.63 23.09 -44.84
C ASN A 270 -28.70 24.31 -44.94
N ALA A 271 -29.07 25.15 -45.89
CA ALA A 271 -28.31 26.19 -46.56
C ALA A 271 -28.29 27.53 -45.82
N SER A 272 -27.31 28.38 -46.16
CA SER A 272 -27.46 29.77 -46.64
C SER A 272 -26.05 30.40 -46.75
N LYS A 273 -25.52 30.64 -47.97
CA LYS A 273 -25.51 31.93 -48.73
C LYS A 273 -24.82 33.07 -47.94
N SER A 274 -23.88 33.87 -48.46
CA SER A 274 -23.56 34.29 -49.85
C SER A 274 -22.34 35.22 -49.90
N SER A 275 -21.64 35.21 -51.05
CA SER A 275 -20.91 36.33 -51.73
C SER A 275 -19.69 36.96 -51.04
N GLY A 276 -18.56 37.27 -51.69
CA GLY A 276 -18.18 37.25 -53.10
C GLY A 276 -16.83 37.98 -53.30
N LEU A 277 -16.32 37.92 -54.54
CA LEU A 277 -15.22 38.68 -55.16
C LEU A 277 -13.76 38.22 -54.94
N SER A 278 -13.26 37.54 -55.97
CA SER A 278 -11.90 37.68 -56.55
C SER A 278 -11.94 38.82 -57.60
N PRO A 279 -10.81 39.41 -58.07
CA PRO A 279 -9.96 38.75 -59.06
C PRO A 279 -8.46 39.16 -59.09
N ALA A 280 -7.74 38.46 -59.99
CA ALA A 280 -6.48 38.79 -60.68
C ALA A 280 -5.18 38.70 -59.87
N GLU A 281 -4.09 38.13 -60.37
CA GLU A 281 -3.70 37.61 -61.70
C GLU A 281 -2.58 36.56 -61.47
#